data_AF-A0A2G9S730-F1
#
_entry.id   AF-A0A2G9S730-F1
#
_cell.length_a   1.000
_cell.length_b   1.000
_cell.length_c   1.000
_cell.angle_alpha   90.00
_cell.angle_beta   90.00
_cell.angle_gamma   90.00
#
_symmetry.space_group_name_H-M   'P 1'
#
loop_
_entity.id
_entity.type
_entity.pdbx_description
1 polymer ?
#
loop_
_entity_poly.entity_id
_entity_poly.type
_entity_poly.pdbx_seq_one_letter_code
_entity_poly.pdbx_strand_id
1 'polypeptide(L)'
;MTLLLKKQTTEEDWYLFQISDRLGYPQISLSVNGKERSMDFQAKGRDKDFVGCTFTGSGVHSLFDNAWHKIVLSVREMVVSIHIDCSYISSKPFEPRGAVSSEGYTFIGLDVVTGSPIHFDIQKFAIYCDPQMAMQESCCEILPSGCAAEASKTRRNVEGVENVQNSNLIEWPAKSKPQSYTRCFCLEDSLRKT
;
A
#
# COMPACT_ATOMS: atom_id res chain seq x y z
N MET A 1 -0.11 1.17 1.38
CA MET A 1 -0.29 1.29 2.83
C MET A 1 0.04 2.72 3.22
N THR A 2 -0.80 3.37 4.03
CA THR A 2 -0.52 4.68 4.63
C THR A 2 -0.27 4.49 6.12
N LEU A 3 0.92 4.85 6.58
CA LEU A 3 1.44 4.51 7.92
C LEU A 3 2.33 5.61 8.49
N LEU A 4 2.57 5.54 9.80
CA LEU A 4 3.58 6.33 10.51
C LEU A 4 4.45 5.39 11.34
N LEU A 5 5.75 5.35 11.02
CA LEU A 5 6.78 4.67 11.79
C LEU A 5 7.07 5.47 13.06
N LYS A 6 6.97 4.82 14.22
CA LYS A 6 7.24 5.49 15.50
C LYS A 6 8.74 5.49 15.79
N LYS A 7 9.22 6.52 16.48
CA LYS A 7 10.64 6.64 16.87
C LYS A 7 11.20 5.38 17.56
N GLN A 8 10.40 4.66 18.35
CA GLN A 8 10.85 3.43 19.00
C GLN A 8 10.95 2.22 18.07
N THR A 9 10.43 2.29 16.84
CA THR A 9 10.45 1.20 15.87
C THR A 9 11.30 1.51 14.63
N THR A 10 11.93 2.69 14.56
CA THR A 10 12.73 3.10 13.39
C THR A 10 14.05 2.35 13.28
N GLU A 11 14.53 1.73 14.37
CA GLU A 11 15.79 0.97 14.41
C GLU A 11 15.56 -0.55 14.45
N GLU A 12 14.29 -0.97 14.43
CA GLU A 12 13.89 -2.38 14.51
C GLU A 12 13.68 -2.98 13.11
N ASP A 13 13.90 -4.29 13.00
CA ASP A 13 13.59 -5.06 11.80
C ASP A 13 12.24 -5.75 11.98
N TRP A 14 11.29 -5.48 11.09
CA TRP A 14 9.92 -5.98 11.25
C TRP A 14 9.16 -6.12 9.94
N TYR A 15 8.20 -7.05 9.93
CA TYR A 15 7.27 -7.27 8.83
C TYR A 15 6.13 -6.25 8.88
N LEU A 16 6.12 -5.33 7.91
CA LEU A 16 4.95 -4.49 7.64
C LEU A 16 3.74 -5.33 7.25
N PHE A 17 3.96 -6.33 6.40
CA PHE A 17 2.94 -7.24 5.91
C PHE A 17 3.56 -8.60 5.67
N GLN A 18 2.87 -9.66 6.08
CA GLN A 18 3.31 -11.04 5.84
C GLN A 18 2.11 -11.93 5.55
N ILE A 19 2.26 -12.86 4.62
CA ILE A 19 1.41 -14.04 4.46
C ILE A 19 2.26 -15.25 4.80
N SER A 20 1.75 -16.14 5.65
CA SER A 20 2.36 -17.41 6.03
C SER A 20 1.46 -18.58 5.63
N ASP A 21 2.02 -19.77 5.53
CA ASP A 21 1.24 -21.01 5.41
C ASP A 21 0.69 -21.48 6.77
N ARG A 22 0.02 -22.64 6.81
CA ARG A 22 -0.54 -23.21 8.06
C ARG A 22 0.52 -23.59 9.10
N LEU A 23 1.75 -23.83 8.68
CA LEU A 23 2.87 -24.16 9.56
C LEU A 23 3.59 -22.90 10.06
N GLY A 24 3.17 -21.71 9.58
CA GLY A 24 3.78 -20.43 9.93
C GLY A 24 4.99 -20.07 9.07
N TYR A 25 5.29 -20.82 8.01
CA TYR A 25 6.39 -20.46 7.11
C TYR A 25 5.97 -19.27 6.22
N PRO A 26 6.78 -18.20 6.15
CA PRO A 26 6.48 -17.06 5.29
C PRO A 26 6.35 -17.47 3.82
N GLN A 27 5.36 -16.92 3.13
CA GLN A 27 5.13 -17.09 1.70
C GLN A 27 5.27 -15.77 0.93
N ILE A 28 4.83 -14.66 1.54
CA ILE A 28 5.08 -13.29 1.08
C ILE A 28 5.44 -12.47 2.31
N SER A 29 6.43 -11.59 2.19
CA SER A 29 6.74 -10.60 3.20
C SER A 29 7.17 -9.28 2.60
N LEU A 30 6.67 -8.18 3.18
CA LEU A 30 7.22 -6.85 3.05
C LEU A 30 7.75 -6.43 4.43
N SER A 31 9.05 -6.20 4.56
CA SER A 31 9.68 -5.79 5.81
C SER A 31 10.37 -4.44 5.71
N VAL A 32 10.47 -3.78 6.86
CA VAL A 32 11.37 -2.66 7.09
C VAL A 32 12.61 -3.19 7.79
N ASN A 33 13.78 -2.79 7.32
CA ASN A 33 15.03 -2.92 8.06
C ASN A 33 15.38 -1.57 8.67
N GLY A 34 15.38 -1.49 10.00
CA GLY A 34 15.58 -0.22 10.70
C GLY A 34 17.02 0.28 10.60
N LYS A 35 17.97 -0.63 10.79
CA LYS A 35 19.41 -0.30 10.83
C LYS A 35 19.93 0.13 9.46
N GLU A 36 19.58 -0.63 8.42
CA GLU A 36 19.98 -0.35 7.04
C GLU A 36 19.06 0.67 6.35
N ARG A 37 17.97 1.07 7.02
CA ARG A 37 16.94 1.97 6.48
C ARG A 37 16.45 1.53 5.09
N SER A 38 16.21 0.23 4.97
CA SER A 38 15.81 -0.41 3.73
C SER A 38 14.43 -1.06 3.84
N MET A 39 13.87 -1.44 2.69
CA MET A 39 12.69 -2.27 2.64
C MET A 39 12.97 -3.51 1.80
N ASP A 40 12.50 -4.66 2.27
CA ASP A 40 12.69 -5.93 1.61
C ASP A 40 11.34 -6.52 1.23
N PHE A 41 11.22 -6.89 -0.05
CA PHE A 41 10.12 -7.70 -0.52
C PHE A 41 10.63 -9.11 -0.82
N GLN A 42 9.96 -10.10 -0.24
CA GLN A 42 10.21 -11.51 -0.49
C GLN A 42 8.91 -12.24 -0.81
N ALA A 43 9.02 -13.26 -1.66
CA ALA A 43 7.96 -14.20 -1.96
C ALA A 43 8.52 -15.59 -2.18
N LYS A 44 7.69 -16.62 -2.03
CA LYS A 44 8.02 -18.00 -2.42
C LYS A 44 8.43 -18.03 -3.89
N GLY A 45 9.58 -18.62 -4.22
CA GLY A 45 10.04 -18.75 -5.60
C GLY A 45 9.28 -19.83 -6.37
N ARG A 46 9.27 -19.73 -7.70
CA ARG A 46 8.76 -20.82 -8.55
C ARG A 46 9.73 -22.00 -8.60
N ASP A 47 11.02 -21.68 -8.77
CA ASP A 47 12.10 -22.65 -9.01
C ASP A 47 13.14 -22.69 -7.87
N LYS A 48 12.89 -21.96 -6.78
CA LYS A 48 13.72 -21.90 -5.58
C LYS A 48 12.86 -21.56 -4.36
N ASP A 49 13.41 -21.70 -3.16
CA ASP A 49 12.65 -21.48 -1.92
C ASP A 49 12.06 -20.07 -1.85
N PHE A 50 12.87 -19.05 -2.11
CA PHE A 50 12.45 -17.64 -2.05
C PHE A 50 13.07 -16.78 -3.15
N VAL A 51 12.29 -15.82 -3.63
CA VAL A 51 12.70 -14.71 -4.51
C VAL A 51 12.51 -13.40 -3.76
N GLY A 52 13.41 -12.44 -3.95
CA GLY A 52 13.38 -11.20 -3.18
C GLY A 52 14.12 -10.04 -3.83
N CYS A 53 13.82 -8.83 -3.40
CA CYS A 53 14.55 -7.63 -3.74
C CYS A 53 14.55 -6.62 -2.59
N THR A 54 15.64 -5.87 -2.48
CA THR A 54 15.83 -4.83 -1.47
C THR A 54 15.78 -3.44 -2.11
N PHE A 55 15.07 -2.54 -1.45
CA PHE A 55 14.95 -1.13 -1.80
C PHE A 55 15.70 -0.28 -0.77
N THR A 56 16.60 0.58 -1.24
CA THR A 56 17.44 1.46 -0.43
C THR A 56 17.49 2.86 -1.03
N GLY A 57 18.12 3.81 -0.31
CA GLY A 57 18.36 5.16 -0.79
C GLY A 57 17.42 6.19 -0.18
N SER A 58 17.65 7.46 -0.50
CA SER A 58 17.01 8.61 0.17
C SER A 58 15.48 8.56 0.18
N GLY A 59 14.87 8.06 -0.89
CA GLY A 59 13.41 7.90 -0.98
C GLY A 59 12.84 6.85 -0.03
N VAL A 60 13.59 5.81 0.31
CA VAL A 60 13.20 4.83 1.36
C VAL A 60 13.54 5.37 2.74
N HIS A 61 14.68 6.07 2.87
CA HIS A 61 15.11 6.65 4.15
C HIS A 61 14.13 7.70 4.68
N SER A 62 13.35 8.35 3.80
CA SER A 62 12.35 9.34 4.21
C SER A 62 11.27 8.72 5.11
N LEU A 63 10.99 7.42 5.03
CA LEU A 63 10.02 6.74 5.88
C LEU A 63 10.33 6.84 7.39
N PHE A 64 11.59 7.11 7.73
CA PHE A 64 12.10 7.08 9.10
C PHE A 64 12.16 8.47 9.74
N ASP A 65 11.36 9.43 9.26
CA ASP A 65 11.32 10.81 9.75
C ASP A 65 10.23 11.07 10.82
N ASN A 66 9.49 10.02 11.21
CA ASN A 66 8.36 10.07 12.16
C ASN A 66 7.17 10.91 11.65
N ALA A 67 6.96 10.97 10.33
CA ALA A 67 5.77 11.50 9.67
C ALA A 67 4.89 10.40 9.02
N TRP A 68 3.75 10.82 8.50
CA TRP A 68 2.86 9.95 7.72
C TRP A 68 3.43 9.75 6.31
N HIS A 69 3.53 8.50 5.89
CA HIS A 69 3.94 8.14 4.54
C HIS A 69 2.96 7.17 3.89
N LYS A 70 2.88 7.26 2.57
CA LYS A 70 2.20 6.27 1.73
C LYS A 70 3.22 5.43 0.99
N ILE A 71 3.24 4.14 1.28
CA ILE A 71 4.03 3.14 0.57
C ILE A 71 3.14 2.40 -0.42
N VAL A 72 3.55 2.36 -1.68
CA VAL A 72 2.92 1.56 -2.74
C VAL A 72 3.96 0.61 -3.33
N LEU A 73 3.66 -0.68 -3.28
CA LEU A 73 4.44 -1.72 -3.92
C LEU A 73 3.65 -2.28 -5.11
N SER A 74 4.20 -2.15 -6.32
CA SER A 74 3.64 -2.73 -7.55
C SER A 74 4.44 -3.97 -7.91
N VAL A 75 3.79 -5.14 -7.83
CA VAL A 75 4.43 -6.43 -8.09
C VAL A 75 3.93 -6.96 -9.43
N ARG A 76 4.81 -7.03 -10.42
CA ARG A 76 4.57 -7.67 -11.72
C ARG A 76 5.40 -8.95 -11.83
N GLU A 77 5.22 -9.71 -12.91
CA GLU A 77 5.85 -11.02 -13.07
C GLU A 77 7.39 -10.99 -12.92
N MET A 78 8.06 -10.00 -13.51
CA MET A 78 9.52 -9.91 -13.57
C MET A 78 10.10 -8.63 -12.95
N VAL A 79 9.27 -7.80 -12.33
CA VAL A 79 9.70 -6.50 -11.78
C VAL A 79 8.85 -6.12 -10.58
N VAL A 80 9.49 -5.56 -9.56
CA VAL A 80 8.82 -4.94 -8.42
C VAL A 80 9.25 -3.48 -8.36
N SER A 81 8.26 -2.59 -8.24
CA SER A 81 8.46 -1.15 -8.16
C SER A 81 7.91 -0.61 -6.85
N ILE A 82 8.69 0.25 -6.18
CA ILE A 82 8.27 0.93 -4.95
C ILE A 82 8.07 2.42 -5.22
N HIS A 83 6.96 2.94 -4.71
CA HIS A 83 6.62 4.35 -4.71
C HIS A 83 6.36 4.78 -3.27
N ILE A 84 6.87 5.95 -2.90
CA ILE A 84 6.71 6.53 -1.57
C ILE A 84 6.18 7.94 -1.76
N ASP A 85 5.10 8.26 -1.06
CA ASP A 85 4.41 9.55 -1.11
C ASP A 85 4.06 9.95 -2.55
N CYS A 86 3.53 8.97 -3.30
CA CYS A 86 3.13 9.08 -4.71
C CYS A 86 4.26 9.43 -5.67
N SER A 87 5.51 9.38 -5.21
CA SER A 87 6.70 9.54 -6.02
C SER A 87 7.31 8.18 -6.35
N TYR A 88 7.72 8.00 -7.61
CA TYR A 88 8.49 6.83 -8.01
C TYR A 88 9.86 6.85 -7.33
N ILE A 89 10.23 5.76 -6.67
CA ILE A 89 11.51 5.64 -5.97
C ILE A 89 12.47 4.75 -6.76
N SER A 90 12.08 3.49 -7.02
CA SER A 90 12.89 2.58 -7.83
C SER A 90 12.11 1.34 -8.28
N SER A 91 12.68 0.63 -9.25
CA SER A 91 12.24 -0.69 -9.70
C SER A 91 13.41 -1.66 -9.65
N LYS A 92 13.14 -2.90 -9.27
CA LYS A 92 14.13 -3.97 -9.22
C LYS A 92 13.66 -5.13 -10.09
N PRO A 93 14.56 -5.78 -10.85
CA PRO A 93 14.27 -7.08 -11.45
C PRO A 93 13.79 -8.03 -10.36
N PHE A 94 12.79 -8.83 -10.70
CA PHE A 94 12.22 -9.83 -9.81
C PHE A 94 12.11 -11.14 -10.56
N GLU A 95 12.34 -12.23 -9.86
CA GLU A 95 12.24 -13.55 -10.46
C GLU A 95 10.82 -14.12 -10.33
N PRO A 96 10.42 -15.08 -11.17
CA PRO A 96 9.10 -15.68 -11.10
C PRO A 96 8.81 -16.26 -9.71
N ARG A 97 7.76 -15.75 -9.08
CA ARG A 97 7.25 -16.30 -7.82
C ARG A 97 6.38 -17.54 -8.04
N GLY A 98 6.33 -18.38 -7.02
CA GLY A 98 5.42 -19.51 -6.92
C GLY A 98 3.99 -19.07 -6.55
N ALA A 99 3.10 -20.07 -6.53
CA ALA A 99 1.76 -19.91 -5.99
C ALA A 99 1.82 -19.72 -4.46
N VAL A 100 0.93 -18.88 -3.94
CA VAL A 100 0.76 -18.65 -2.51
C VAL A 100 -0.44 -19.48 -2.07
N SER A 101 -0.28 -20.26 -1.01
CA SER A 101 -1.35 -21.01 -0.38
C SER A 101 -2.42 -20.05 0.14
N SER A 102 -3.68 -20.36 -0.11
CA SER A 102 -4.83 -19.68 0.49
C SER A 102 -5.04 -20.07 1.96
N GLU A 103 -4.33 -21.09 2.43
CA GLU A 103 -4.36 -21.53 3.82
C GLU A 103 -3.19 -20.93 4.61
N GLY A 104 -3.46 -20.50 5.84
CA GLY A 104 -2.45 -19.92 6.73
C GLY A 104 -2.94 -18.60 7.33
N TYR A 105 -2.00 -17.67 7.56
CA TYR A 105 -2.28 -16.42 8.27
C TYR A 105 -1.69 -15.21 7.55
N THR A 106 -2.42 -14.10 7.63
CA THR A 106 -1.95 -12.79 7.19
C THR A 106 -1.68 -11.93 8.43
N PHE A 107 -0.49 -11.34 8.50
CA PHE A 107 -0.06 -10.50 9.60
C PHE A 107 0.31 -9.10 9.11
N ILE A 108 0.12 -8.12 9.98
CA ILE A 108 0.51 -6.73 9.77
C ILE A 108 1.23 -6.28 11.04
N GLY A 109 2.49 -5.87 10.91
CA GLY A 109 3.28 -5.34 12.03
C GLY A 109 3.76 -6.39 13.01
N LEU A 110 4.64 -7.28 12.56
CA LEU A 110 5.32 -8.26 13.43
C LEU A 110 6.82 -8.03 13.46
N ASP A 111 7.40 -8.02 14.65
CA ASP A 111 8.85 -8.08 14.84
C ASP A 111 9.43 -9.37 14.23
N VAL A 112 10.54 -9.28 13.49
CA VAL A 112 11.07 -10.45 12.74
C VAL A 112 11.67 -11.52 13.66
N VAL A 113 12.13 -11.15 14.86
CA VAL A 113 12.84 -12.04 15.77
C VAL A 113 11.89 -12.72 16.74
N THR A 114 11.03 -11.93 17.38
CA THR A 114 10.14 -12.34 18.46
C THR A 114 8.76 -12.74 17.95
N GLY A 115 8.40 -12.37 16.72
CA GLY A 115 7.04 -12.57 16.18
C GLY A 115 5.96 -11.80 16.96
N SER A 116 6.36 -10.81 17.77
CA SER A 116 5.44 -10.02 18.58
C SER A 116 4.93 -8.80 17.82
N PRO A 117 3.73 -8.29 18.14
CA PRO A 117 3.20 -7.08 17.52
C PRO A 117 4.12 -5.88 17.75
N ILE A 118 4.35 -5.09 16.71
CA ILE A 118 5.15 -3.87 16.78
C ILE A 118 4.27 -2.61 16.82
N HIS A 119 4.76 -1.55 17.45
CA HIS A 119 3.98 -0.34 17.69
C HIS A 119 4.16 0.70 16.58
N PHE A 120 3.20 0.81 15.68
CA PHE A 120 3.16 1.80 14.59
C PHE A 120 1.72 2.26 14.33
N ASP A 121 1.53 3.39 13.65
CA ASP A 121 0.18 3.83 13.25
C ASP A 121 -0.11 3.42 11.81
N ILE A 122 -1.35 2.97 11.57
CA ILE A 122 -1.85 2.64 10.23
C ILE A 122 -3.15 3.40 9.96
N GLN A 123 -3.23 4.05 8.80
CA GLN A 123 -4.42 4.78 8.36
C GLN A 123 -5.15 4.03 7.25
N LYS A 124 -4.41 3.43 6.30
CA LYS A 124 -4.98 2.71 5.16
C LYS A 124 -4.15 1.50 4.77
N PHE A 125 -4.82 0.38 4.56
CA PHE A 125 -4.25 -0.82 3.96
C PHE A 125 -5.17 -1.32 2.83
N ALA A 126 -4.60 -1.59 1.67
CA ALA A 126 -5.33 -2.06 0.50
C ALA A 126 -4.42 -2.97 -0.34
N ILE A 127 -5.03 -4.01 -0.91
CA ILE A 127 -4.41 -4.92 -1.86
C ILE A 127 -5.26 -4.89 -3.13
N TYR A 128 -4.62 -4.72 -4.27
CA TYR A 128 -5.25 -4.68 -5.59
C TYR A 128 -4.80 -5.87 -6.43
N CYS A 129 -5.71 -6.43 -7.23
CA CYS A 129 -5.38 -7.48 -8.19
C CYS A 129 -4.56 -6.93 -9.36
N ASP A 130 -4.85 -5.69 -9.78
CA ASP A 130 -4.11 -5.01 -10.84
C ASP A 130 -2.94 -4.19 -10.25
N PRO A 131 -1.69 -4.48 -10.62
CA PRO A 131 -0.52 -3.74 -10.16
C PRO A 131 -0.51 -2.26 -10.57
N GLN A 132 -1.32 -1.85 -11.54
CA GLN A 132 -1.48 -0.45 -11.95
C GLN A 132 -2.45 0.32 -11.06
N MET A 133 -3.45 -0.33 -10.47
CA MET A 133 -4.42 0.34 -9.59
C MET A 133 -3.77 0.96 -8.36
N ALA A 134 -2.76 0.29 -7.82
CA ALA A 134 -2.01 0.81 -6.68
C ALA A 134 -1.32 2.15 -6.99
N MET A 135 -0.99 2.42 -8.27
CA MET A 135 -0.39 3.68 -8.72
C MET A 135 -1.42 4.80 -8.95
N GLN A 136 -2.71 4.49 -8.95
CA GLN A 136 -3.79 5.49 -9.12
C GLN A 136 -4.22 6.12 -7.79
N GLU A 137 -3.69 5.63 -6.67
CA GLU A 137 -3.90 6.19 -5.35
C GLU A 137 -3.30 7.60 -5.24
N SER A 138 -4.10 8.59 -4.83
CA SER A 138 -3.63 9.96 -4.58
C SER A 138 -3.07 10.10 -3.16
N CYS A 139 -2.10 10.99 -2.90
CA CYS A 139 -1.51 11.20 -1.56
C CYS A 139 -2.14 12.36 -0.79
N CYS A 140 -3.37 12.74 -1.14
CA CYS A 140 -4.04 13.89 -0.56
C CYS A 140 -4.23 13.76 0.96
N GLU A 141 -4.36 12.55 1.48
CA GLU A 141 -4.67 12.31 2.89
C GLU A 141 -3.47 12.46 3.83
N ILE A 142 -2.24 12.48 3.29
CA ILE A 142 -1.01 12.67 4.07
C ILE A 142 -0.45 14.08 3.96
N LEU A 143 -0.96 14.89 3.02
CA LEU A 143 -0.56 16.28 2.88
C LEU A 143 -1.25 17.16 3.93
N PRO A 144 -0.51 17.99 4.70
CA PRO A 144 -1.10 18.89 5.70
C PRO A 144 -2.15 19.84 5.12
N SER A 145 -1.99 20.25 3.85
CA SER A 145 -2.90 21.14 3.13
C SER A 145 -4.04 20.41 2.42
N GLY A 146 -4.06 19.07 2.44
CA GLY A 146 -4.84 18.27 1.50
C GLY A 146 -4.39 18.47 0.04
N CYS A 147 -5.12 17.87 -0.90
CA CYS A 147 -4.98 18.23 -2.31
C CYS A 147 -5.77 19.50 -2.61
N ALA A 148 -5.20 20.37 -3.45
CA ALA A 148 -5.99 21.42 -4.09
C ALA A 148 -7.15 20.76 -4.85
N ALA A 149 -8.36 21.29 -4.70
CA ALA A 149 -9.44 20.95 -5.62
C ALA A 149 -8.92 21.21 -7.03
N GLU A 150 -9.03 20.23 -7.93
CA GLU A 150 -8.71 20.48 -9.33
C GLU A 150 -9.53 21.71 -9.75
N ALA A 151 -8.83 22.79 -10.10
CA ALA A 151 -9.51 23.94 -10.67
C ALA A 151 -10.22 23.40 -11.91
N SER A 152 -11.56 23.37 -11.87
CA SER A 152 -12.39 23.09 -13.02
C SER A 152 -11.79 23.84 -14.20
N LYS A 153 -11.22 23.13 -15.18
CA LYS A 153 -10.75 23.77 -16.41
C LYS A 153 -11.95 24.50 -16.96
N THR A 154 -11.95 25.82 -16.82
CA THR A 154 -13.06 26.68 -17.21
C THR A 154 -13.33 26.37 -18.67
N ARG A 155 -14.50 25.76 -18.92
CA ARG A 155 -15.06 25.60 -20.27
C ARG A 155 -15.03 26.99 -20.88
N ARG A 156 -14.29 27.17 -21.99
CA ARG A 156 -14.21 28.45 -22.69
C ARG A 156 -15.62 29.02 -22.82
N ASN A 157 -15.76 30.29 -22.48
CA ASN A 157 -16.98 31.08 -22.68
C ASN A 157 -17.54 30.83 -24.08
N VAL A 158 -18.77 30.33 -24.14
CA VAL A 158 -19.72 30.66 -25.19
C VAL A 158 -20.97 31.08 -24.44
N GLU A 159 -21.32 32.35 -24.60
CA GLU A 159 -22.54 32.96 -24.09
C GLU A 159 -23.77 32.18 -24.59
N GLY A 160 -24.70 31.93 -23.68
CA GLY A 160 -25.95 31.24 -23.97
C GLY A 160 -26.80 31.18 -22.70
N VAL A 161 -27.65 32.18 -22.53
CA VAL A 161 -28.66 32.33 -21.48
C VAL A 161 -29.59 31.12 -21.47
N GLU A 162 -29.86 30.53 -20.30
CA GLU A 162 -31.21 30.27 -19.76
C GLU A 162 -31.19 29.50 -18.42
N ASN A 163 -32.07 29.95 -17.53
CA ASN A 163 -32.30 29.49 -16.15
C ASN A 163 -32.67 28.01 -16.03
N VAL A 164 -32.07 27.29 -15.07
CA VAL A 164 -32.79 26.28 -14.27
C VAL A 164 -32.24 26.27 -12.84
N GLN A 165 -33.03 26.81 -11.91
CA GLN A 165 -32.91 26.51 -10.48
C GLN A 165 -33.25 25.03 -10.26
N ASN A 166 -32.39 24.28 -9.57
CA ASN A 166 -32.77 23.18 -8.69
C ASN A 166 -31.54 22.67 -7.92
N SER A 167 -31.31 23.25 -6.75
CA SER A 167 -30.39 22.72 -5.75
C SER A 167 -31.12 21.67 -4.91
N ASN A 168 -30.97 20.38 -5.24
CA ASN A 168 -31.27 19.27 -4.34
C ASN A 168 -29.96 18.60 -3.93
N LEU A 169 -29.26 19.20 -2.96
CA LEU A 169 -28.18 18.54 -2.23
C LEU A 169 -28.75 18.07 -0.90
N ILE A 170 -28.82 16.75 -0.71
CA ILE A 170 -29.14 16.12 0.57
C ILE A 170 -27.85 16.10 1.39
N GLU A 171 -27.80 16.89 2.46
CA GLU A 171 -26.71 16.84 3.44
C GLU A 171 -26.78 15.54 4.26
N TRP A 172 -25.69 14.77 4.24
CA TRP A 172 -25.55 13.59 5.09
C TRP A 172 -24.93 13.99 6.44
N PRO A 173 -25.55 13.68 7.59
CA PRO A 173 -24.99 14.06 8.88
C PRO A 173 -23.72 13.25 9.16
N ALA A 174 -22.66 13.95 9.58
CA ALA A 174 -21.40 13.35 10.00
C ALA A 174 -21.64 12.34 11.14
N LYS A 175 -21.38 11.05 10.88
CA LYS A 175 -21.47 10.00 11.91
C LYS A 175 -20.24 10.07 12.83
N SER A 176 -20.52 10.12 14.12
CA SER A 176 -19.59 10.36 15.24
C SER A 176 -18.80 9.14 15.73
N LYS A 177 -18.56 8.12 14.90
CA LYS A 177 -17.71 6.99 15.26
C LYS A 177 -16.82 6.56 14.10
N PRO A 178 -15.51 6.34 14.31
CA PRO A 178 -14.65 5.77 13.30
C PRO A 178 -15.09 4.33 13.06
N GLN A 179 -15.82 4.10 11.98
CA GLN A 179 -16.19 2.77 11.55
C GLN A 179 -15.09 2.30 10.60
N SER A 180 -14.28 1.35 11.04
CA SER A 180 -13.27 0.71 10.20
C SER A 180 -13.99 -0.05 9.08
N TYR A 181 -13.92 0.47 7.86
CA TYR A 181 -14.45 -0.21 6.68
C TYR A 181 -13.39 -1.15 6.13
N THR A 182 -13.45 -2.43 6.52
CA THR A 182 -12.70 -3.49 5.81
C THR A 182 -13.51 -3.85 4.56
N ARG A 183 -13.12 -3.34 3.40
CA ARG A 183 -13.64 -3.81 2.11
C ARG A 183 -12.52 -4.51 1.35
N CYS A 184 -12.56 -5.84 1.29
CA CYS A 184 -11.76 -6.62 0.36
C CYS A 184 -12.58 -6.82 -0.92
N PHE A 185 -12.10 -6.29 -2.04
CA PHE A 185 -12.63 -6.58 -3.37
C PHE A 185 -11.56 -7.30 -4.17
N CYS A 186 -11.51 -8.62 -4.06
CA CYS A 186 -10.86 -9.47 -5.06
C CYS A 186 -12.01 -10.18 -5.78
N LEU A 187 -12.34 -9.71 -6.97
CA LEU A 187 -13.28 -10.44 -7.84
C LEU A 187 -12.53 -11.68 -8.30
N GLU A 188 -13.10 -12.86 -8.04
CA GLU A 188 -12.63 -14.10 -8.64
C GLU A 188 -12.72 -13.95 -10.16
N ASP A 189 -11.56 -13.98 -10.83
CA ASP A 189 -11.56 -14.14 -12.28
C ASP A 189 -12.17 -15.51 -12.59
N SER A 190 -13.31 -15.47 -13.26
CA SER A 190 -14.05 -16.62 -13.74
C SER A 190 -13.11 -17.60 -14.45
N LEU A 191 -13.00 -18.81 -13.88
CA LEU A 191 -12.40 -19.99 -14.51
C LEU A 191 -12.84 -20.04 -15.98
N ARG A 192 -11.87 -19.88 -16.89
CA ARG A 192 -12.05 -20.18 -18.32
C ARG A 192 -12.54 -21.61 -18.44
N LYS A 193 -13.83 -21.80 -18.74
CA LYS A 193 -14.33 -23.07 -19.26
C LYS A 193 -13.79 -23.21 -20.68
N THR A 194 -12.88 -24.17 -20.85
CA THR A 194 -12.60 -24.88 -22.11
C THR A 194 -13.88 -25.47 -22.68
#